data_AF-A0A925BN78-F1
#
_entry.id   AF-A0A925BN78-F1
#
_cell.length_a   1.000
_cell.length_b   1.000
_cell.length_c   1.000
_cell.angle_alpha   90.00
_cell.angle_beta   90.00
_cell.angle_gamma   90.00
#
_symmetry.space_group_name_H-M   'P 1'
#
loop_
_entity.id
_entity.type
_entity.pdbx_description
1 polymer ?
#
loop_
_entity_poly.entity_id
_entity_poly.type
_entity_poly.pdbx_seq_one_letter_code
_entity_poly.pdbx_strand_id
1 'polypeptide(L)'
;MKSSGRAVAEHRFEPERLQDALEFLKRTRSELRMLRKVRVSREWVRILDVNGDWFEVSGVGYSDADVIAILNAVNTPFNRETIHEPINAEYKEFLTGRRYAWAADRVM
;
A
#
# COMPACT_ATOMS: atom_id res chain seq x y z
N MET A 1 -23.87 -3.94 2.70
CA MET A 1 -23.48 -2.59 3.13
C MET A 1 -22.47 -2.04 2.14
N LYS A 2 -22.76 -0.92 1.48
CA LYS A 2 -21.73 -0.18 0.72
C LYS A 2 -20.79 0.43 1.77
N SER A 3 -19.55 -0.04 1.83
CA SER A 3 -18.52 0.57 2.68
C SER A 3 -18.27 2.00 2.17
N SER A 4 -18.78 2.99 2.90
CA SER A 4 -18.47 4.41 2.72
C SER A 4 -17.08 4.68 3.32
N GLY A 5 -16.07 4.03 2.75
CA GLY A 5 -14.68 4.31 3.13
C GLY A 5 -14.32 5.76 2.86
N ARG A 6 -13.43 6.32 3.66
CA ARG A 6 -12.84 7.65 3.39
C ARG A 6 -11.31 7.58 3.35
N ALA A 7 -10.70 8.57 2.69
CA ALA A 7 -9.28 8.83 2.84
C ALA A 7 -9.03 9.30 4.28
N VAL A 8 -8.21 8.55 5.02
CA VAL A 8 -7.81 8.88 6.40
C VAL A 8 -6.55 9.74 6.39
N ALA A 9 -5.65 9.47 5.45
CA ALA A 9 -4.43 10.24 5.26
C ALA A 9 -3.93 10.11 3.80
N GLU A 10 -3.25 11.15 3.34
CA GLU A 10 -2.69 11.25 1.99
C GLU A 10 -1.22 11.67 2.09
N HIS A 11 -0.39 11.06 1.25
CA HIS A 11 1.01 11.42 1.09
C HIS A 11 1.35 11.56 -0.39
N ARG A 12 1.98 12.67 -0.76
CA ARG A 12 2.49 12.87 -2.11
C ARG A 12 3.92 12.37 -2.18
N PHE A 13 4.13 11.33 -2.97
CA PHE A 13 5.44 10.78 -3.26
C PHE A 13 6.25 11.74 -4.13
N GLU A 14 7.51 11.91 -3.76
CA GLU A 14 8.53 12.55 -4.59
C GLU A 14 9.54 11.48 -4.99
N PRO A 15 9.93 11.41 -6.27
CA PRO A 15 11.01 10.53 -6.71
C PRO A 15 12.26 10.72 -5.84
N GLU A 16 12.99 9.63 -5.57
CA GLU A 16 14.18 9.60 -4.70
C GLU A 16 13.91 9.80 -3.20
N ARG A 17 12.65 10.06 -2.78
CA ARG A 17 12.25 10.22 -1.38
C ARG A 17 11.41 9.06 -0.86
N LEU A 18 11.75 7.83 -1.27
CA LEU A 18 11.07 6.60 -0.82
C LEU A 18 10.96 6.49 0.71
N GLN A 19 11.98 6.91 1.44
CA GLN A 19 11.98 6.83 2.90
C GLN A 19 10.85 7.65 3.54
N ASP A 20 10.49 8.79 2.96
CA ASP A 20 9.44 9.66 3.49
C ASP A 20 8.06 8.97 3.38
N ALA A 21 7.83 8.26 2.27
CA ALA A 21 6.62 7.44 2.09
C ALA A 21 6.59 6.24 3.06
N LEU A 22 7.74 5.58 3.27
CA LEU A 22 7.84 4.47 4.23
C LEU A 22 7.62 4.93 5.68
N GLU A 23 8.17 6.08 6.05
CA GLU A 23 7.93 6.70 7.35
C GLU A 23 6.46 7.11 7.53
N PHE A 24 5.85 7.69 6.50
CA PHE A 24 4.42 8.01 6.50
C PHE A 24 3.58 6.76 6.79
N LEU A 25 3.83 5.66 6.07
CA LEU A 25 3.11 4.40 6.26
C LEU A 25 3.33 3.81 7.65
N LYS A 26 4.55 3.92 8.19
CA LYS A 26 4.88 3.46 9.54
C LYS A 26 4.11 4.26 10.61
N ARG A 27 4.05 5.59 10.47
CA ARG A 27 3.38 6.49 11.43
C ARG A 27 1.88 6.37 11.40
N THR A 28 1.30 6.25 10.20
CA THR A 28 -0.15 6.20 10.03
C THR A 28 -0.74 4.82 10.29
N ARG A 29 0.07 3.76 10.35
CA ARG A 29 -0.43 2.38 10.48
C ARG A 29 -1.40 2.13 11.65
N SER A 30 -1.29 2.87 12.75
CA SER A 30 -2.21 2.77 13.90
C SER A 30 -3.60 3.32 13.62
N GLU A 31 -3.76 4.18 12.61
CA GLU A 31 -5.04 4.83 12.30
C GLU A 31 -6.01 3.91 11.53
N LEU A 32 -5.51 2.84 10.89
CA LEU A 32 -6.35 1.81 10.26
C LEU A 32 -6.50 0.60 11.18
N ARG A 33 -7.72 0.08 11.28
CA ARG A 33 -8.02 -1.03 12.20
C ARG A 33 -7.36 -2.34 11.78
N MET A 34 -7.64 -2.78 10.55
CA MET A 34 -7.13 -4.03 10.01
C MET A 34 -6.98 -3.90 8.52
N LEU A 35 -5.74 -3.87 8.03
CA LEU A 35 -5.46 -3.85 6.60
C LEU A 35 -6.10 -5.08 5.93
N ARG A 36 -6.76 -4.83 4.81
CA ARG A 36 -7.50 -5.85 4.05
C ARG A 36 -6.94 -6.04 2.66
N LYS A 37 -6.61 -4.93 1.99
CA LYS A 37 -6.17 -4.95 0.59
C LYS A 37 -5.44 -3.69 0.20
N VAL A 38 -4.68 -3.78 -0.86
CA VAL A 38 -4.01 -2.65 -1.52
C VAL A 38 -4.48 -2.57 -2.95
N ARG A 39 -4.67 -1.35 -3.43
CA ARG A 39 -4.93 -1.02 -4.83
C ARG A 39 -3.76 -0.21 -5.36
N VAL A 40 -3.27 -0.57 -6.54
CA VAL A 40 -2.14 0.10 -7.19
C VAL A 40 -2.59 0.53 -8.59
N SER A 41 -2.71 1.83 -8.82
CA SER A 41 -2.95 2.39 -10.15
C SER A 41 -1.63 2.73 -10.83
N ARG A 42 -1.70 3.49 -11.94
CA ARG A 42 -0.52 4.10 -12.57
C ARG A 42 0.08 5.24 -11.75
N GLU A 43 -0.74 5.94 -10.97
CA GLU A 43 -0.37 7.22 -10.35
C GLU A 43 -0.51 7.20 -8.81
N TRP A 44 -1.11 6.17 -8.24
CA TRP A 44 -1.33 6.10 -6.80
C TRP A 44 -1.33 4.67 -6.27
N VAL A 45 -1.06 4.56 -4.97
CA VAL A 45 -1.24 3.36 -4.15
C VAL A 45 -2.22 3.66 -3.03
N ARG A 46 -3.29 2.87 -2.91
CA ARG A 46 -4.26 2.96 -1.81
C ARG A 46 -4.23 1.72 -0.95
N ILE A 47 -4.06 1.90 0.35
CA ILE A 47 -4.02 0.81 1.34
C ILE A 47 -5.32 0.86 2.13
N LEU A 48 -6.16 -0.15 1.97
CA LEU A 48 -7.52 -0.19 2.51
C LEU A 48 -7.63 -1.14 3.69
N ASP A 49 -8.41 -0.73 4.69
CA ASP A 49 -8.79 -1.55 5.82
C ASP A 49 -10.09 -2.34 5.59
N VAL A 50 -10.53 -3.08 6.60
CA VAL A 50 -11.77 -3.87 6.57
C VAL A 50 -13.05 -3.05 6.48
N ASN A 51 -13.04 -1.81 6.99
CA ASN A 51 -14.18 -0.88 6.94
C ASN A 51 -14.25 -0.15 5.59
N GLY A 52 -13.14 -0.18 4.84
CA GLY A 52 -12.99 0.47 3.55
C GLY A 52 -12.29 1.81 3.65
N ASP A 53 -11.86 2.25 4.84
CA ASP A 53 -11.01 3.42 5.02
C ASP A 53 -9.62 3.17 4.41
N TRP A 54 -8.97 4.21 3.90
CA TRP A 54 -7.68 4.05 3.24
C TRP A 54 -6.67 5.15 3.50
N PHE A 55 -5.41 4.79 3.31
CA PHE A 55 -4.34 5.75 3.03
C PHE A 55 -4.05 5.80 1.55
N GLU A 56 -3.73 6.98 1.04
CA GLU A 56 -3.27 7.17 -0.34
C GLU A 56 -1.82 7.64 -0.36
N VAL A 57 -1.01 7.01 -1.21
CA VAL A 57 0.28 7.52 -1.64
C VAL A 57 0.16 7.86 -3.12
N SER A 58 0.11 9.14 -3.46
CA SER A 58 -0.04 9.64 -4.83
C SER A 58 1.33 9.95 -5.44
N GLY A 59 1.47 9.92 -6.77
CA GLY A 59 2.74 10.11 -7.47
C GLY A 59 3.60 8.84 -7.57
N VAL A 60 3.04 7.69 -7.21
CA VAL A 60 3.69 6.37 -7.34
C VAL A 60 2.65 5.34 -7.72
N GLY A 61 2.94 4.53 -8.73
CA GLY A 61 2.06 3.48 -9.20
C GLY A 61 2.83 2.26 -9.67
N TYR A 62 2.14 1.36 -10.36
CA TYR A 62 2.73 0.09 -10.75
C TYR A 62 3.87 0.24 -11.77
N SER A 63 3.99 1.37 -12.46
CA SER A 63 5.10 1.62 -13.39
C SER A 63 6.41 2.00 -12.69
N ASP A 64 6.35 2.39 -11.42
CA ASP A 64 7.51 2.84 -10.64
C ASP A 64 8.18 1.69 -9.90
N ALA A 65 9.51 1.63 -9.91
CA ALA A 65 10.27 0.60 -9.20
C ALA A 65 10.02 0.65 -7.68
N ASP A 66 9.81 1.84 -7.13
CA ASP A 66 9.61 2.10 -5.69
C ASP A 66 8.30 1.51 -5.14
N VAL A 67 7.34 1.19 -6.01
CA VAL A 67 6.08 0.54 -5.61
C VAL A 67 6.32 -0.79 -4.90
N ILE A 68 7.39 -1.50 -5.25
CA ILE A 68 7.77 -2.77 -4.62
C ILE A 68 8.07 -2.56 -3.13
N ALA A 69 8.80 -1.52 -2.79
CA ALA A 69 9.13 -1.20 -1.41
C ALA A 69 7.88 -0.83 -0.60
N ILE A 70 6.99 -0.03 -1.18
CA ILE A 70 5.70 0.34 -0.59
C ILE A 70 4.84 -0.90 -0.30
N LEU A 71 4.71 -1.81 -1.27
CA LEU A 71 3.91 -3.04 -1.13
C LEU A 71 4.52 -4.00 -0.09
N ASN A 72 5.85 -4.14 -0.06
CA ASN A 72 6.53 -4.91 0.97
C ASN A 72 6.31 -4.31 2.36
N ALA A 73 6.34 -2.97 2.49
CA ALA A 73 6.16 -2.29 3.76
C ALA A 73 4.79 -2.58 4.39
N VAL A 74 3.75 -2.81 3.60
CA VAL A 74 2.42 -3.19 4.09
C VAL A 74 2.15 -4.70 4.07
N ASN A 75 3.17 -5.51 3.78
CA ASN A 75 3.13 -6.98 3.67
C ASN A 75 2.06 -7.48 2.69
N THR A 76 1.97 -6.80 1.54
CA THR A 76 1.14 -7.27 0.44
C THR A 76 1.88 -8.38 -0.30
N PRO A 77 1.31 -9.60 -0.45
CA PRO A 77 1.78 -10.57 -1.42
C PRO A 77 1.49 -10.10 -2.84
N PHE A 78 2.50 -10.10 -3.70
CA PHE A 78 2.39 -9.80 -5.14
C PHE A 78 3.54 -10.50 -5.89
N ASN A 79 3.38 -10.65 -7.21
CA ASN A 79 4.47 -11.11 -8.07
C ASN A 79 5.31 -9.90 -8.53
N ARG A 80 6.60 -9.90 -8.22
CA ARG A 80 7.55 -8.83 -8.57
C ARG A 80 7.84 -8.73 -10.06
N GLU A 81 7.70 -9.83 -10.79
CA GLU A 81 7.94 -9.85 -12.24
C GLU A 81 6.79 -9.19 -12.99
N THR A 82 5.56 -9.40 -12.52
CA THR A 82 4.35 -8.92 -13.20
C THR A 82 3.76 -7.65 -12.58
N ILE A 83 4.32 -7.15 -11.47
CA ILE A 83 3.82 -5.93 -10.83
C ILE A 83 3.90 -4.73 -11.76
N HIS A 84 4.88 -4.67 -12.65
CA HIS A 84 5.06 -3.56 -13.58
C HIS A 84 4.26 -3.69 -14.88
N GLU A 85 3.64 -4.84 -15.15
CA GLU A 85 2.88 -5.06 -16.37
C GLU A 85 1.63 -4.16 -16.43
N PRO A 86 1.35 -3.49 -17.56
CA PRO A 86 0.14 -2.69 -17.67
C PRO A 86 -1.10 -3.59 -17.64
N ILE A 87 -2.20 -3.06 -17.10
CA ILE A 87 -3.51 -3.72 -17.11
C ILE A 87 -4.56 -2.84 -17.76
N ASN A 88 -5.61 -3.45 -18.31
CA ASN A 88 -6.78 -2.76 -18.83
C ASN A 88 -7.86 -2.59 -17.74
N ALA A 89 -7.44 -2.10 -16.57
CA ALA A 89 -8.33 -1.66 -15.50
C ALA A 89 -7.68 -0.48 -14.77
N GLU A 90 -8.47 0.24 -13.97
CA GLU A 90 -8.00 1.43 -13.25
C GLU A 90 -6.86 1.12 -12.27
N TYR A 91 -6.90 -0.04 -11.61
CA TYR A 91 -5.92 -0.45 -10.61
C TYR A 91 -5.78 -1.97 -10.51
N LYS A 92 -4.59 -2.42 -10.09
CA LYS A 92 -4.36 -3.79 -9.60
C LYS A 92 -4.83 -3.87 -8.16
N GLU A 93 -5.55 -4.92 -7.78
CA GLU A 93 -6.00 -5.15 -6.38
C GLU A 93 -5.31 -6.39 -5.81
N PHE A 94 -4.74 -6.25 -4.61
CA PHE A 94 -4.05 -7.30 -3.89
C PHE A 94 -4.61 -7.41 -2.48
N LEU A 95 -4.77 -8.62 -1.97
CA LEU A 95 -5.09 -8.82 -0.55
C LEU A 95 -3.83 -8.60 0.29
N THR A 96 -3.95 -7.92 1.42
CA THR A 96 -2.84 -7.89 2.39
C THR A 96 -2.80 -9.21 3.14
N GLY A 97 -1.59 -9.72 3.46
CA GLY A 97 -1.45 -10.96 4.22
C GLY A 97 -2.20 -10.89 5.56
N ARG A 98 -2.89 -11.98 5.94
CA ARG A 98 -3.54 -12.11 7.25
C ARG A 98 -2.49 -11.94 8.36
N ARG A 99 -2.91 -11.29 9.46
CA ARG A 99 -2.27 -11.11 10.79
C ARG A 99 -0.89 -11.78 10.95
N TYR A 100 0.11 -10.97 11.34
CA TYR A 100 1.45 -11.34 11.86
C TYR A 100 2.68 -11.25 10.94
N ALA A 101 2.74 -10.34 9.96
CA ALA A 101 4.02 -10.16 9.25
C ALA A 101 5.09 -9.35 10.02
N TRP A 102 4.77 -8.72 11.17
CA TRP A 102 5.75 -7.95 11.98
C TRP A 102 6.09 -8.58 13.33
N ALA A 103 5.85 -9.89 13.48
CA ALA A 103 6.52 -10.71 14.49
C ALA A 103 7.68 -11.51 13.86
N ALA A 104 8.33 -10.98 12.83
CA ALA A 104 9.76 -11.25 12.63
C ALA A 104 10.52 -10.30 13.56
N ASP A 105 10.35 -10.58 14.84
CA ASP A 105 11.29 -10.26 15.89
C ASP A 105 12.69 -10.59 15.36
N ARG A 106 13.46 -9.56 15.01
CA ARG A 106 14.90 -9.71 14.81
C ARG A 106 15.53 -9.80 16.20
N VAL A 107 15.37 -10.94 16.85
CA VAL A 107 16.27 -11.35 17.93
C VAL A 107 17.56 -11.85 17.30
N MET A 108 18.66 -11.21 17.69
CA MET A 108 20.03 -11.70 17.55
C MET A 108 20.22 -13.00 18.33
#